data_AF-A0A5Q0M2Z4-F1
#
_entry.id   AF-A0A5Q0M2Z4-F1
#
_cell.length_a   1.000
_cell.length_b   1.000
_cell.length_c   1.000
_cell.angle_alpha   90.00
_cell.angle_beta   90.00
_cell.angle_gamma   90.00
#
_symmetry.space_group_name_H-M   'P 1'
#
loop_
_entity.id
_entity.type
_entity.pdbx_description
1 polymer ?
#
loop_
_entity_poly.entity_id
_entity_poly.type
_entity_poly.pdbx_seq_one_letter_code
_entity_poly.pdbx_strand_id
1 'polypeptide(L)'
;MTALIQLKPPKTIAPAGQASRLLGLVKEIEKAAKEANFKVAEIESRGFFKNLVTSSRDDLVSTAKSQSRINDLLVRLNQEVLALNTLGYVYLASVFAEFERQINEGVRDSDGKIHVLSESGKRVASAAKEMFSAILDSSRSTQEKIDATAEAADALRADVDRLTEGALAHSELIDGLQVDSSTLLERSERLGALAVQQHGSIEQLASRVEEDRLRASESDSRIAQTLRRLESEFEHVAASTVALQDRTHSLLEATSRAQASSEEHRALAAEHSEAIVRAAESVRKLIAFEGETTTQLEFLLKSYRGVEHDVPTLAAQMVKMTASQANEKSQLLRAIWALGAIVAALTAFCSVLALKTWQIL
;
A
#
# COMPACT_ATOMS: atom_id res chain seq x y z
N MET A 1 90.59 43.47 -20.81
CA MET A 1 90.10 43.79 -19.46
C MET A 1 89.28 45.08 -19.56
N THR A 2 87.98 44.92 -19.74
CA THR A 2 87.01 46.02 -19.89
C THR A 2 86.70 46.52 -18.48
N ALA A 3 87.39 47.58 -18.03
CA ALA A 3 87.04 48.22 -16.78
C ALA A 3 85.63 48.80 -16.94
N LEU A 4 84.65 48.15 -16.32
CA LEU A 4 83.32 48.70 -16.09
C LEU A 4 83.52 50.04 -15.39
N ILE A 5 83.29 51.13 -16.12
CA ILE A 5 83.24 52.48 -15.59
C ILE A 5 82.11 52.47 -14.55
N GLN A 6 82.47 52.37 -13.27
CA GLN A 6 81.53 52.57 -12.18
C GLN A 6 81.16 54.05 -12.17
N LEU A 7 80.14 54.42 -12.95
CA LEU A 7 79.46 55.69 -12.86
C LEU A 7 78.77 55.74 -11.50
N LYS A 8 79.49 56.28 -10.50
CA LYS A 8 78.90 56.61 -9.21
C LYS A 8 77.79 57.63 -9.50
N PRO A 9 76.53 57.40 -9.05
CA PRO A 9 75.45 58.34 -9.32
C PRO A 9 75.88 59.71 -8.78
N PRO A 10 75.88 60.77 -9.61
CA PRO A 10 76.29 62.08 -9.15
C PRO A 10 75.39 62.48 -7.98
N LYS A 11 75.97 63.06 -6.92
CA LYS A 11 75.18 63.73 -5.88
C LYS A 11 74.23 64.68 -6.61
N THR A 12 72.93 64.53 -6.42
CA THR A 12 71.90 65.32 -7.11
C THR A 12 72.07 66.79 -6.73
N ILE A 13 72.71 67.54 -7.61
CA ILE A 13 72.84 69.01 -7.54
C ILE A 13 71.60 69.59 -8.23
N ALA A 14 71.21 70.82 -7.92
CA ALA A 14 70.14 71.47 -8.66
C ALA A 14 70.47 71.54 -10.17
N PRO A 15 69.47 71.46 -11.08
CA PRO A 15 69.70 71.46 -12.52
C PRO A 15 70.58 72.62 -13.01
N ALA A 16 70.41 73.82 -12.43
CA ALA A 16 71.26 74.97 -12.71
C ALA A 16 72.73 74.79 -12.31
N GLY A 17 72.98 74.16 -11.16
CA GLY A 17 74.34 73.85 -10.73
C GLY A 17 75.01 72.80 -11.62
N GLN A 18 74.24 71.82 -12.11
CA GLN A 18 74.75 70.82 -13.05
C GLN A 18 75.02 71.41 -14.44
N ALA A 19 74.13 72.26 -14.95
CA ALA A 19 74.33 73.00 -16.20
C ALA A 19 75.58 73.90 -16.13
N SER A 20 75.79 74.60 -15.00
CA SER A 20 76.98 75.44 -14.81
C SER A 20 78.27 74.63 -14.71
N ARG A 21 78.25 73.40 -14.16
CA ARG A 21 79.40 72.49 -14.19
C ARG A 21 79.77 72.07 -15.61
N LEU A 22 78.78 71.70 -16.42
CA LEU A 22 78.99 71.37 -17.83
C LEU A 22 79.55 72.55 -18.61
N LEU A 23 78.99 73.74 -18.42
CA LEU A 23 79.53 74.95 -19.05
C LEU A 23 80.95 75.27 -18.56
N GLY A 24 81.25 75.00 -17.28
CA GLY A 24 82.61 75.10 -16.73
C GLY A 24 83.60 74.22 -17.49
N LEU A 25 83.26 72.95 -17.72
CA LEU A 25 84.09 72.03 -18.52
C LEU A 25 84.24 72.51 -19.97
N VAL A 26 83.18 73.01 -20.60
CA VAL A 26 83.25 73.61 -21.96
C VAL A 26 84.20 74.80 -21.98
N LYS A 27 84.16 75.68 -20.96
CA LYS A 27 85.08 76.82 -20.84
C LYS A 27 86.52 76.39 -20.60
N GLU A 28 86.76 75.33 -19.82
CA GLU A 28 88.10 74.77 -19.63
C GLU A 28 88.66 74.18 -20.92
N ILE A 29 87.84 73.48 -21.72
CA ILE A 29 88.20 72.98 -23.05
C ILE A 29 88.54 74.15 -23.97
N GLU A 30 87.70 75.19 -23.98
CA GLU A 30 87.92 76.40 -24.78
C GLU A 30 89.25 77.07 -24.41
N LYS A 31 89.55 77.19 -23.11
CA LYS A 31 90.81 77.76 -22.62
C LYS A 31 92.00 76.90 -23.04
N ALA A 32 91.92 75.58 -22.88
CA ALA A 32 92.97 74.66 -23.30
C ALA A 32 93.21 74.69 -24.81
N ALA A 33 92.14 74.82 -25.62
CA ALA A 33 92.23 74.96 -27.07
C ALA A 33 92.86 76.31 -27.48
N LYS A 34 92.51 77.40 -26.80
CA LYS A 34 93.15 78.72 -27.02
C LYS A 34 94.63 78.70 -26.65
N GLU A 35 94.99 78.10 -25.52
CA GLU A 35 96.39 77.91 -25.11
C GLU A 35 97.16 77.05 -26.11
N ALA A 36 96.56 75.99 -26.65
CA ALA A 36 97.16 75.15 -27.68
C ALA A 36 97.36 75.93 -28.99
N ASN A 37 96.35 76.68 -29.45
CA ASN A 37 96.44 77.48 -30.66
C ASN A 37 97.49 78.60 -30.54
N PHE A 38 97.61 79.24 -29.37
CA PHE A 38 98.65 80.23 -29.14
C PHE A 38 100.05 79.62 -29.25
N LYS A 39 100.27 78.42 -28.70
CA LYS A 39 101.54 77.71 -28.82
C LYS A 39 101.85 77.29 -30.25
N VAL A 40 100.85 76.82 -31.00
CA VAL A 40 101.01 76.48 -32.43
C VAL A 40 101.38 77.74 -33.23
N ALA A 41 100.67 78.85 -33.02
CA ALA A 41 100.99 80.11 -33.67
C ALA A 41 102.37 80.65 -33.26
N GLU A 42 102.80 80.45 -32.01
CA GLU A 42 104.14 80.80 -31.55
C GLU A 42 105.22 79.98 -32.29
N ILE A 43 105.03 78.66 -32.41
CA ILE A 43 105.92 77.76 -33.17
C ILE A 43 105.97 78.14 -34.66
N GLU A 44 104.83 78.47 -35.26
CA GLU A 44 104.74 78.92 -36.66
C GLU A 44 105.44 80.28 -36.87
N SER A 45 105.34 81.19 -35.88
CA SER A 45 105.92 82.54 -35.95
C SER A 45 107.43 82.61 -35.73
N ARG A 46 108.06 81.56 -35.15
CA ARG A 46 109.49 81.54 -34.83
C ARG A 46 110.41 81.52 -36.08
N GLY A 47 109.86 81.25 -37.26
CA GLY A 47 110.59 81.26 -38.53
C GLY A 47 111.61 80.12 -38.67
N PHE A 48 111.97 79.80 -39.92
CA PHE A 48 112.73 78.60 -40.30
C PHE A 48 114.02 78.37 -39.50
N PHE A 49 114.76 79.44 -39.15
CA PHE A 49 116.05 79.33 -38.47
C PHE A 49 115.97 79.05 -36.96
N LYS A 50 114.93 79.50 -36.25
CA LYS A 50 114.78 79.16 -34.81
C LYS A 50 114.14 77.79 -34.60
N ASN A 51 113.28 77.33 -35.52
CA ASN A 51 112.70 75.98 -35.46
C ASN A 51 113.73 74.86 -35.70
N LEU A 52 114.92 75.21 -36.20
CA LEU A 52 116.05 74.31 -36.42
C LEU A 52 117.00 74.19 -35.21
N VAL A 53 117.09 75.23 -34.35
CA VAL A 53 118.01 75.29 -33.20
C VAL A 53 117.30 75.10 -31.86
N THR A 54 116.01 75.47 -31.79
CA THR A 54 115.13 75.06 -30.69
C THR A 54 114.48 73.72 -31.06
N SER A 55 114.67 72.73 -30.19
CA SER A 55 114.36 71.32 -30.41
C SER A 55 112.92 71.08 -30.87
N SER A 56 112.74 70.66 -32.13
CA SER A 56 111.50 70.10 -32.71
C SER A 56 110.82 69.07 -31.79
N ARG A 57 111.61 68.36 -30.97
CA ARG A 57 111.11 67.41 -29.97
C ARG A 57 110.36 68.08 -28.81
N ASP A 58 110.80 69.24 -28.34
CA ASP A 58 110.13 69.94 -27.23
C ASP A 58 108.83 70.59 -27.69
N ASP A 59 108.80 71.12 -28.92
CA ASP A 59 107.60 71.68 -29.54
C ASP A 59 106.55 70.58 -29.82
N LEU A 60 106.97 69.41 -30.31
CA LEU A 60 106.11 68.22 -30.46
C LEU A 60 105.58 67.71 -29.13
N VAL A 61 106.43 67.62 -28.10
CA VAL A 61 106.02 67.21 -26.75
C VAL A 61 105.04 68.21 -26.16
N SER A 62 105.22 69.51 -26.37
CA SER A 62 104.32 70.55 -25.86
C SER A 62 102.96 70.54 -26.56
N THR A 63 102.93 70.26 -27.87
CA THR A 63 101.72 70.11 -28.67
C THR A 63 100.96 68.84 -28.29
N ALA A 64 101.67 67.71 -28.18
CA ALA A 64 101.12 66.44 -27.71
C ALA A 64 100.54 66.56 -26.28
N LYS A 65 101.22 67.28 -25.38
CA LYS A 65 100.73 67.55 -24.01
C LYS A 65 99.46 68.41 -24.02
N SER A 66 99.37 69.38 -24.93
CA SER A 66 98.19 70.25 -25.06
C SER A 66 97.00 69.50 -25.66
N GLN A 67 97.24 68.64 -26.66
CA GLN A 67 96.23 67.77 -27.25
C GLN A 67 95.75 66.68 -26.27
N SER A 68 96.67 66.08 -25.49
CA SER A 68 96.33 65.15 -24.41
C SER A 68 95.45 65.82 -23.36
N ARG A 69 95.74 67.06 -22.97
CA ARG A 69 94.93 67.82 -22.01
C ARG A 69 93.52 68.10 -22.54
N ILE A 70 93.38 68.45 -23.82
CA ILE A 70 92.07 68.65 -24.46
C ILE A 70 91.29 67.32 -24.49
N ASN A 71 91.93 66.22 -24.85
CA ASN A 71 91.32 64.89 -24.85
C ASN A 71 90.85 64.48 -23.45
N ASP A 72 91.64 64.70 -22.40
CA ASP A 72 91.26 64.40 -21.02
C ASP A 72 90.01 65.19 -20.59
N LEU A 73 89.92 66.47 -20.98
CA LEU A 73 88.76 67.30 -20.68
C LEU A 73 87.51 66.89 -21.47
N LEU A 74 87.67 66.50 -22.74
CA LEU A 74 86.57 65.94 -23.55
C LEU A 74 86.05 64.62 -22.97
N VAL A 75 86.95 63.75 -22.49
CA VAL A 75 86.57 62.50 -21.80
C VAL A 75 85.78 62.80 -20.53
N ARG A 76 86.19 63.80 -19.72
CA ARG A 76 85.42 64.21 -18.54
C ARG A 76 84.05 64.79 -18.90
N LEU A 77 83.97 65.60 -19.95
CA LEU A 77 82.69 66.13 -20.43
C LEU A 77 81.76 64.99 -20.86
N ASN A 78 82.27 64.02 -21.64
CA ASN A 78 81.51 62.83 -22.03
C ASN A 78 81.07 61.99 -20.83
N GLN A 79 81.93 61.85 -19.80
CA GLN A 79 81.59 61.13 -18.58
C GLN A 79 80.47 61.82 -17.81
N GLU A 80 80.45 63.15 -17.72
CA GLU A 80 79.35 63.86 -17.06
C GLU A 80 78.06 63.86 -17.88
N VAL A 81 78.16 63.90 -19.20
CA VAL A 81 77.03 63.70 -20.11
C VAL A 81 76.43 62.29 -19.95
N LEU A 82 77.29 61.26 -19.81
CA LEU A 82 76.86 59.88 -19.57
C LEU A 82 76.30 59.66 -18.16
N ALA A 83 76.87 60.29 -17.13
CA ALA A 83 76.35 60.22 -15.76
C ALA A 83 74.92 60.78 -15.69
N LEU A 84 74.64 61.83 -16.46
CA LEU A 84 73.31 62.43 -16.59
C LEU A 84 72.27 61.45 -17.17
N ASN A 85 72.66 60.52 -18.04
CA ASN A 85 71.78 59.46 -18.59
C ASN A 85 71.21 58.50 -17.52
N THR A 86 71.78 58.51 -16.30
CA THR A 86 71.26 57.70 -15.18
C THR A 86 70.16 58.40 -14.39
N LEU A 87 69.83 59.65 -14.72
CA LEU A 87 68.84 60.47 -14.03
C LEU A 87 67.52 60.53 -14.81
N GLY A 88 66.40 60.72 -14.12
CA GLY A 88 65.07 60.73 -14.73
C GLY A 88 64.85 61.84 -15.75
N TYR A 89 63.95 61.60 -16.72
CA TYR A 89 63.66 62.49 -17.85
C TYR A 89 63.40 63.95 -17.45
N VAL A 90 62.59 64.18 -16.41
CA VAL A 90 62.22 65.52 -15.92
C VAL A 90 63.45 66.31 -15.45
N TYR A 91 64.38 65.62 -14.78
CA TYR A 91 65.62 66.24 -14.31
C TYR A 91 66.54 66.56 -15.50
N LEU A 92 66.68 65.64 -16.45
CA LEU A 92 67.47 65.84 -17.67
C LEU A 92 66.97 67.00 -18.52
N ALA A 93 65.65 67.09 -18.74
CA ALA A 93 65.01 68.18 -19.47
C ALA A 93 65.33 69.54 -18.81
N SER A 94 65.31 69.59 -17.48
CA SER A 94 65.61 70.80 -16.72
C SER A 94 67.09 71.22 -16.81
N VAL A 95 68.02 70.25 -16.75
CA VAL A 95 69.46 70.51 -16.95
C VAL A 95 69.73 71.01 -18.37
N PHE A 96 69.07 70.41 -19.36
CA PHE A 96 69.25 70.78 -20.77
C PHE A 96 68.74 72.18 -21.08
N ALA A 97 67.53 72.53 -20.63
CA ALA A 97 66.97 73.86 -20.80
C ALA A 97 67.87 74.93 -20.18
N GLU A 98 68.43 74.65 -19.01
CA GLU A 98 69.31 75.57 -18.30
C GLU A 98 70.70 75.65 -18.95
N PHE A 99 71.23 74.55 -19.50
CA PHE A 99 72.47 74.55 -20.28
C PHE A 99 72.32 75.36 -21.58
N GLU A 100 71.21 75.20 -22.30
CA GLU A 100 70.92 75.97 -23.52
C GLU A 100 70.75 77.46 -23.23
N ARG A 101 70.05 77.79 -22.15
CA ARG A 101 69.95 79.17 -21.65
C ARG A 101 71.34 79.75 -21.37
N GLN A 102 72.19 78.99 -20.69
CA GLN A 102 73.56 79.41 -20.35
C GLN A 102 74.49 79.55 -21.56
N ILE A 103 74.29 78.79 -22.64
CA ILE A 103 75.01 78.96 -23.92
C ILE A 103 74.62 80.28 -24.58
N ASN A 104 73.32 80.60 -24.61
CA ASN A 104 72.78 81.74 -25.33
C ASN A 104 72.95 83.06 -24.56
N GLU A 105 72.70 83.04 -23.25
CA GLU A 105 72.68 84.24 -22.39
C GLU A 105 74.02 84.46 -21.66
N GLY A 106 74.86 83.42 -21.61
CA GLY A 106 76.07 83.41 -20.79
C GLY A 106 75.80 83.03 -19.34
N VAL A 107 76.88 82.77 -18.59
CA VAL A 107 76.80 82.45 -17.16
C VAL A 107 77.26 83.61 -16.33
N ARG A 108 76.44 83.95 -15.34
CA ARG A 108 76.78 84.93 -14.32
C ARG A 108 77.70 84.28 -13.29
N ASP A 109 78.84 84.90 -13.01
CA ASP A 109 79.71 84.48 -11.91
C ASP A 109 79.19 84.99 -10.55
N SER A 110 79.90 84.60 -9.48
CA SER A 110 79.63 85.05 -8.11
C SER A 110 79.74 86.56 -7.93
N ASP A 111 80.46 87.24 -8.82
CA ASP A 111 80.71 88.68 -8.80
C ASP A 111 79.71 89.45 -9.70
N GLY A 112 78.72 88.76 -10.25
CA GLY A 112 77.64 89.34 -11.07
C GLY A 112 78.00 89.56 -12.54
N LYS A 113 79.23 89.25 -12.97
CA LYS A 113 79.72 89.42 -14.34
C LYS A 113 79.22 88.28 -15.23
N ILE A 114 78.74 88.64 -16.42
CA ILE A 114 78.24 87.68 -17.42
C ILE A 114 79.42 87.22 -18.29
N HIS A 115 79.61 85.90 -18.34
CA HIS A 115 80.63 85.25 -19.14
C HIS A 115 79.99 84.47 -20.28
N VAL A 116 80.14 84.98 -21.50
CA VAL A 116 79.65 84.38 -22.74
C VAL A 116 80.74 83.51 -23.38
N LEU A 117 80.34 82.42 -24.04
CA LEU A 117 81.24 81.57 -24.80
C LEU A 117 81.75 82.27 -26.08
N SER A 118 83.00 82.02 -26.46
CA SER A 118 83.46 82.41 -27.81
C SER A 118 82.86 81.50 -28.90
N GLU A 119 83.03 81.83 -30.18
CA GLU A 119 82.59 80.97 -31.29
C GLU A 119 83.18 79.54 -31.26
N SER A 120 84.39 79.37 -30.71
CA SER A 120 84.95 78.04 -30.46
C SER A 120 84.21 77.32 -29.32
N GLY A 121 83.96 78.01 -28.21
CA GLY A 121 83.20 77.49 -27.08
C GLY A 121 81.76 77.14 -27.45
N LYS A 122 81.10 77.96 -28.28
CA LYS A 122 79.76 77.69 -28.81
C LYS A 122 79.72 76.43 -29.67
N ARG A 123 80.74 76.17 -30.50
CA ARG A 123 80.84 74.93 -31.28
C ARG A 123 80.97 73.68 -30.39
N VAL A 124 81.81 73.74 -29.36
CA VAL A 124 81.91 72.65 -28.37
C VAL A 124 80.61 72.46 -27.60
N ALA A 125 79.96 73.56 -27.20
CA ALA A 125 78.68 73.53 -26.51
C ALA A 125 77.56 72.98 -27.40
N SER A 126 77.57 73.27 -28.71
CA SER A 126 76.62 72.72 -29.68
C SER A 126 76.80 71.22 -29.85
N ALA A 127 78.04 70.71 -29.93
CA ALA A 127 78.29 69.28 -29.98
C ALA A 127 77.83 68.57 -28.69
N ALA A 128 78.08 69.18 -27.52
CA ALA A 128 77.56 68.68 -26.26
C ALA A 128 76.02 68.69 -26.23
N LYS A 129 75.39 69.74 -26.77
CA LYS A 129 73.93 69.87 -26.92
C LYS A 129 73.35 68.72 -27.75
N GLU A 130 73.95 68.39 -28.90
CA GLU A 130 73.51 67.27 -29.73
C GLU A 130 73.56 65.93 -28.98
N MET A 131 74.62 65.69 -28.21
CA MET A 131 74.72 64.49 -27.36
C MET A 131 73.64 64.47 -26.27
N PHE A 132 73.35 65.61 -25.65
CA PHE A 132 72.27 65.72 -24.67
C PHE A 132 70.88 65.50 -25.27
N SER A 133 70.61 66.03 -26.45
CA SER A 133 69.34 65.79 -27.15
C SER A 133 69.11 64.30 -27.39
N ALA A 134 70.13 63.57 -27.87
CA ALA A 134 70.01 62.13 -28.08
C ALA A 134 69.75 61.35 -26.77
N ILE A 135 70.37 61.77 -25.66
CA ILE A 135 70.12 61.18 -24.33
C ILE A 135 68.72 61.52 -23.83
N LEU A 136 68.27 62.77 -24.04
CA LEU A 136 66.94 63.23 -23.64
C LEU A 136 65.84 62.49 -24.40
N ASP A 137 66.00 62.27 -25.69
CA ASP A 137 65.06 61.51 -26.53
C ASP A 137 64.99 60.04 -26.10
N SER A 138 66.13 59.43 -25.81
CA SER A 138 66.20 58.07 -25.27
C SER A 138 65.54 57.96 -23.88
N SER A 139 65.79 58.94 -23.01
CA SER A 139 65.18 59.02 -21.67
C SER A 139 63.67 59.24 -21.75
N ARG A 140 63.19 60.06 -22.69
CA ARG A 140 61.76 60.25 -22.98
C ARG A 140 61.10 58.94 -23.40
N SER A 141 61.68 58.25 -24.37
CA SER A 141 61.16 56.95 -24.84
C SER A 141 61.11 55.92 -23.71
N THR A 142 62.09 55.96 -22.79
CA THR A 142 62.11 55.10 -21.61
C THR A 142 61.00 55.50 -20.62
N GLN A 143 60.80 56.79 -20.38
CA GLN A 143 59.72 57.29 -19.53
C GLN A 143 58.35 56.90 -20.06
N GLU A 144 58.11 57.06 -21.37
CA GLU A 144 56.85 56.66 -22.02
C GLU A 144 56.57 55.15 -21.84
N LYS A 145 57.61 54.30 -21.88
CA LYS A 145 57.48 52.87 -21.58
C LYS A 145 57.18 52.59 -20.11
N ILE A 146 57.80 53.34 -19.20
CA ILE A 146 57.53 53.23 -17.76
C ILE A 146 56.08 53.61 -17.48
N ASP A 147 55.61 54.71 -18.04
CA ASP A 147 54.24 55.19 -17.86
C ASP A 147 53.23 54.17 -18.42
N ALA A 148 53.46 53.65 -19.63
CA ALA A 148 52.63 52.58 -20.20
C ALA A 148 52.65 51.29 -19.37
N THR A 149 53.78 50.96 -18.74
CA THR A 149 53.89 49.80 -17.85
C THR A 149 53.15 50.03 -16.53
N ALA A 150 53.17 51.27 -16.01
CA ALA A 150 52.43 51.65 -14.82
C ALA A 150 50.92 51.54 -15.06
N GLU A 151 50.43 52.08 -16.19
CA GLU A 151 49.02 51.95 -16.59
C GLU A 151 48.60 50.47 -16.74
N ALA A 152 49.45 49.64 -17.36
CA ALA A 152 49.18 48.21 -17.49
C ALA A 152 49.16 47.48 -16.12
N ALA A 153 50.04 47.88 -15.19
CA ALA A 153 50.07 47.32 -13.84
C ALA A 153 48.82 47.70 -13.04
N ASP A 154 48.35 48.95 -13.17
CA ASP A 154 47.11 49.40 -12.53
C ASP A 154 45.89 48.68 -13.11
N ALA A 155 45.83 48.49 -14.43
CA ALA A 155 44.78 47.69 -15.07
C ALA A 155 44.78 46.23 -14.58
N LEU A 156 45.96 45.61 -14.49
CA LEU A 156 46.10 44.24 -13.97
C LEU A 156 45.65 44.15 -12.51
N ARG A 157 45.95 45.17 -11.69
CA ARG A 157 45.52 45.22 -10.31
C ARG A 157 44.00 45.27 -10.18
N ALA A 158 43.35 46.10 -10.99
CA ALA A 158 41.88 46.17 -11.03
C ALA A 158 41.26 44.82 -11.45
N ASP A 159 41.86 44.11 -12.40
CA ASP A 159 41.41 42.77 -12.81
C ASP A 159 41.55 41.74 -11.68
N VAL A 160 42.66 41.76 -10.93
CA VAL A 160 42.90 40.89 -9.76
C VAL A 160 41.88 41.16 -8.66
N ASP A 161 41.59 42.43 -8.38
CA ASP A 161 40.60 42.81 -7.37
C ASP A 161 39.21 42.29 -7.79
N ARG A 162 38.82 42.45 -9.07
CA ARG A 162 37.57 41.92 -9.60
C ARG A 162 37.47 40.40 -9.53
N LEU A 163 38.56 39.69 -9.84
CA LEU A 163 38.61 38.23 -9.72
C LEU A 163 38.49 37.78 -8.27
N THR A 164 39.07 38.53 -7.35
CA THR A 164 39.01 38.27 -5.90
C THR A 164 37.59 38.44 -5.37
N GLU A 165 36.91 39.53 -5.75
CA GLU A 165 35.49 39.75 -5.43
C GLU A 165 34.61 38.62 -5.98
N GLY A 166 34.84 38.20 -7.23
CA GLY A 166 34.14 37.07 -7.83
C GLY A 166 34.38 35.74 -7.09
N ALA A 167 35.62 35.51 -6.63
CA ALA A 167 35.95 34.32 -5.85
C ALA A 167 35.27 34.31 -4.48
N LEU A 168 35.19 35.46 -3.80
CA LEU A 168 34.45 35.61 -2.54
C LEU A 168 32.95 35.33 -2.73
N ALA A 169 32.34 35.91 -3.76
CA ALA A 169 30.93 35.68 -4.08
C ALA A 169 30.64 34.21 -4.39
N HIS A 170 31.53 33.51 -5.10
CA HIS A 170 31.40 32.07 -5.32
C HIS A 170 31.55 31.26 -4.03
N SER A 171 32.45 31.66 -3.12
CA SER A 171 32.61 31.00 -1.81
C SER A 171 31.33 31.09 -0.99
N GLU A 172 30.72 32.27 -0.91
CA GLU A 172 29.44 32.46 -0.21
C GLU A 172 28.32 31.59 -0.80
N LEU A 173 28.28 31.45 -2.12
CA LEU A 173 27.30 30.61 -2.81
C LEU A 173 27.53 29.12 -2.53
N ILE A 174 28.78 28.66 -2.50
CA ILE A 174 29.14 27.29 -2.11
C ILE A 174 28.73 27.01 -0.66
N ASP A 175 29.00 27.93 0.26
CA ASP A 175 28.63 27.78 1.66
C ASP A 175 27.10 27.69 1.82
N GLY A 176 26.35 28.54 1.08
CA GLY A 176 24.88 28.45 1.02
C GLY A 176 24.39 27.09 0.53
N LEU A 177 24.96 26.56 -0.55
CA LEU A 177 24.61 25.23 -1.08
C LEU A 177 24.94 24.09 -0.12
N GLN A 178 26.01 24.20 0.67
CA GLN A 178 26.35 23.20 1.69
C GLN A 178 25.33 23.19 2.84
N VAL A 179 24.86 24.36 3.27
CA VAL A 179 23.80 24.48 4.26
C VAL A 179 22.49 23.88 3.72
N ASP A 180 22.11 24.19 2.48
CA ASP A 180 20.90 23.59 1.88
C ASP A 180 21.03 22.07 1.75
N SER A 181 22.19 21.56 1.35
CA SER A 181 22.46 20.13 1.25
C SER A 181 22.33 19.42 2.60
N SER A 182 22.85 20.01 3.69
CA SER A 182 22.73 19.42 5.03
C SER A 182 21.27 19.39 5.51
N THR A 183 20.50 20.45 5.26
CA THR A 183 19.07 20.46 5.60
C THR A 183 18.26 19.42 4.81
N LEU A 184 18.60 19.19 3.54
CA LEU A 184 17.98 18.13 2.73
C LEU A 184 18.31 16.74 3.27
N LEU A 185 19.54 16.54 3.75
CA LEU A 185 20.00 15.28 4.34
C LEU A 185 19.24 14.99 5.65
N GLU A 186 19.13 15.98 6.54
CA GLU A 186 18.29 15.87 7.76
C GLU A 186 16.82 15.57 7.44
N ARG A 187 16.27 16.22 6.41
CA ARG A 187 14.89 15.96 5.97
C ARG A 187 14.71 14.55 5.42
N SER A 188 15.70 14.06 4.67
CA SER A 188 15.74 12.69 4.15
C SER A 188 15.77 11.66 5.28
N GLU A 189 16.62 11.87 6.29
CA GLU A 189 16.68 11.01 7.48
C GLU A 189 15.36 10.97 8.25
N ARG A 190 14.71 12.13 8.45
CA ARG A 190 13.37 12.19 9.08
C ARG A 190 12.32 11.44 8.27
N LEU A 191 12.33 11.57 6.94
CA LEU A 191 11.41 10.83 6.07
C LEU A 191 11.69 9.32 6.12
N GLY A 192 12.96 8.91 6.16
CA GLY A 192 13.36 7.52 6.35
C GLY A 192 12.85 6.95 7.67
N ALA A 193 13.01 7.68 8.78
CA ALA A 193 12.48 7.28 10.09
C ALA A 193 10.94 7.16 10.11
N LEU A 194 10.24 8.12 9.49
CA LEU A 194 8.78 8.06 9.34
C LEU A 194 8.34 6.86 8.49
N ALA A 195 9.04 6.55 7.40
CA ALA A 195 8.73 5.40 6.56
C ALA A 195 8.89 4.07 7.32
N VAL A 196 9.97 3.93 8.12
CA VAL A 196 10.17 2.76 8.99
C VAL A 196 9.06 2.65 10.04
N GLN A 197 8.66 3.75 10.67
CA GLN A 197 7.57 3.78 11.64
C GLN A 197 6.22 3.38 11.01
N GLN A 198 5.93 3.91 9.82
CA GLN A 198 4.71 3.57 9.07
C GLN A 198 4.71 2.09 8.67
N HIS A 199 5.84 1.57 8.20
CA HIS A 199 5.97 0.16 7.85
C HIS A 199 5.67 -0.75 9.05
N GLY A 200 6.28 -0.47 10.22
CA GLY A 200 5.97 -1.23 11.45
C GLY A 200 4.51 -1.11 11.88
N SER A 201 3.87 0.05 11.68
CA SER A 201 2.44 0.23 11.97
C SER A 201 1.55 -0.58 11.02
N ILE A 202 1.91 -0.65 9.74
CA ILE A 202 1.20 -1.46 8.73
C ILE A 202 1.35 -2.95 9.04
N GLU A 203 2.53 -3.42 9.42
CA GLU A 203 2.75 -4.83 9.80
C GLU A 203 1.93 -5.23 11.03
N GLN A 204 1.84 -4.34 12.03
CA GLN A 204 0.98 -4.55 13.20
C GLN A 204 -0.50 -4.60 12.81
N LEU A 205 -0.95 -3.71 11.93
CA LEU A 205 -2.33 -3.71 11.44
C LEU A 205 -2.63 -5.00 10.66
N ALA A 206 -1.72 -5.42 9.78
CA ALA A 206 -1.86 -6.65 9.01
C ALA A 206 -1.95 -7.89 9.93
N SER A 207 -1.13 -7.93 10.98
CA SER A 207 -1.18 -9.00 11.98
C SER A 207 -2.51 -9.03 12.74
N ARG A 208 -3.05 -7.86 13.12
CA ARG A 208 -4.38 -7.76 13.76
C ARG A 208 -5.51 -8.18 12.84
N VAL A 209 -5.47 -7.77 11.57
CA VAL A 209 -6.46 -8.16 10.57
C VAL A 209 -6.46 -9.68 10.39
N GLU A 210 -5.28 -10.30 10.35
CA GLU A 210 -5.19 -11.76 10.20
C GLU A 210 -5.67 -12.51 11.45
N GLU A 211 -5.40 -11.97 12.64
CA GLU A 211 -5.96 -12.50 13.89
C GLU A 211 -7.49 -12.41 13.91
N ASP A 212 -8.06 -11.26 13.53
CA ASP A 212 -9.51 -11.08 13.46
C ASP A 212 -10.15 -11.96 12.39
N ARG A 213 -9.47 -12.19 11.26
CA ARG A 213 -9.91 -13.14 10.22
C ARG A 213 -9.97 -14.56 10.76
N LEU A 214 -8.97 -14.99 11.55
CA LEU A 214 -8.96 -16.31 12.19
C LEU A 214 -10.10 -16.44 13.22
N ARG A 215 -10.32 -15.42 14.06
CA ARG A 215 -11.44 -15.40 15.02
C ARG A 215 -12.80 -15.47 14.33
N ALA A 216 -12.98 -14.75 13.23
CA ALA A 216 -14.21 -14.80 12.44
C ALA A 216 -14.44 -16.21 11.87
N SER A 217 -13.41 -16.83 11.29
CA SER A 217 -13.45 -18.21 10.79
C SER A 217 -13.81 -19.22 11.88
N GLU A 218 -13.25 -19.06 13.09
CA GLU A 218 -13.59 -19.91 14.23
C GLU A 218 -15.05 -19.72 14.67
N SER A 219 -15.53 -18.46 14.71
CA SER A 219 -16.93 -18.15 14.99
C SER A 219 -17.87 -18.78 13.97
N ASP A 220 -17.56 -18.68 12.67
CA ASP A 220 -18.34 -19.28 11.60
C ASP A 220 -18.41 -20.81 11.72
N SER A 221 -17.29 -21.45 12.08
CA SER A 221 -17.24 -22.89 12.36
C SER A 221 -18.15 -23.29 13.54
N ARG A 222 -18.14 -22.51 14.63
CA ARG A 222 -19.03 -22.73 15.79
C ARG A 222 -20.50 -22.54 15.43
N ILE A 223 -20.81 -21.52 14.63
CA ILE A 223 -22.18 -21.28 14.12
C ILE A 223 -22.62 -22.46 13.25
N ALA A 224 -21.79 -22.92 12.32
CA ALA A 224 -22.10 -24.05 11.45
C ALA A 224 -22.32 -25.34 12.26
N GLN A 225 -21.51 -25.60 13.29
CA GLN A 225 -21.71 -26.74 14.19
C GLN A 225 -23.04 -26.63 14.96
N THR A 226 -23.37 -25.44 15.45
CA THR A 226 -24.63 -25.19 16.17
C THR A 226 -25.83 -25.40 15.25
N LEU A 227 -25.76 -24.92 14.00
CA LEU A 227 -26.81 -25.13 13.00
C LEU A 227 -27.01 -26.61 12.68
N ARG A 228 -25.94 -27.39 12.48
CA ARG A 228 -26.05 -28.85 12.27
C ARG A 228 -26.68 -29.56 13.46
N ARG A 229 -26.34 -29.14 14.68
CA ARG A 229 -26.95 -29.70 15.90
C ARG A 229 -28.44 -29.38 15.94
N LEU A 230 -28.83 -28.14 15.70
CA LEU A 230 -30.23 -27.73 15.65
C LEU A 230 -31.00 -28.50 14.56
N GLU A 231 -30.41 -28.69 13.39
CA GLU A 231 -31.00 -29.47 12.29
C GLU A 231 -31.26 -30.93 12.72
N SER A 232 -30.29 -31.57 13.38
CA SER A 232 -30.47 -32.92 13.94
C SER A 232 -31.53 -32.97 15.05
N GLU A 233 -31.60 -31.95 15.91
CA GLU A 233 -32.65 -31.86 16.93
C GLU A 233 -34.03 -31.66 16.28
N PHE A 234 -34.15 -30.87 15.21
CA PHE A 234 -35.38 -30.73 14.42
C PHE A 234 -35.81 -32.04 13.76
N GLU A 235 -34.89 -32.79 13.15
CA GLU A 235 -35.17 -34.12 12.60
C GLU A 235 -35.69 -35.08 13.68
N HIS A 236 -35.09 -35.04 14.88
CA HIS A 236 -35.54 -35.85 16.01
C HIS A 236 -36.96 -35.46 16.47
N VAL A 237 -37.25 -34.16 16.57
CA VAL A 237 -38.59 -33.66 16.91
C VAL A 237 -39.61 -34.05 15.84
N ALA A 238 -39.25 -33.95 14.56
CA ALA A 238 -40.12 -34.37 13.46
C ALA A 238 -40.44 -35.88 13.54
N ALA A 239 -39.43 -36.72 13.77
CA ALA A 239 -39.61 -38.16 13.97
C ALA A 239 -40.49 -38.48 15.19
N SER A 240 -40.28 -37.77 16.31
CA SER A 240 -41.11 -37.89 17.52
C SER A 240 -42.57 -37.48 17.25
N THR A 241 -42.78 -36.43 16.46
CA THR A 241 -44.12 -35.96 16.07
C THR A 241 -44.85 -36.99 15.22
N VAL A 242 -44.17 -37.60 14.24
CA VAL A 242 -44.73 -38.70 13.44
C VAL A 242 -45.09 -39.89 14.33
N ALA A 243 -44.18 -40.30 15.23
CA ALA A 243 -44.46 -41.40 16.17
C ALA A 243 -45.64 -41.10 17.10
N LEU A 244 -45.78 -39.86 17.56
CA LEU A 244 -46.93 -39.42 18.37
C LEU A 244 -48.23 -39.43 17.55
N GLN A 245 -48.18 -39.01 16.29
CA GLN A 245 -49.32 -39.05 15.37
C GLN A 245 -49.77 -40.50 15.10
N ASP A 246 -48.84 -41.41 14.83
CA ASP A 246 -49.11 -42.84 14.65
C ASP A 246 -49.73 -43.47 15.91
N ARG A 247 -49.20 -43.10 17.09
CA ARG A 247 -49.75 -43.54 18.38
C ARG A 247 -51.16 -43.00 18.61
N THR A 248 -51.41 -41.75 18.23
CA THR A 248 -52.73 -41.12 18.31
C THR A 248 -53.72 -41.81 17.37
N HIS A 249 -53.31 -42.13 16.15
CA HIS A 249 -54.13 -42.86 15.19
C HIS A 249 -54.46 -44.27 15.69
N SER A 250 -53.46 -44.99 16.21
CA SER A 250 -53.64 -46.32 16.81
C SER A 250 -54.61 -46.29 18.01
N LEU A 251 -54.52 -45.25 18.86
CA LEU A 251 -55.47 -45.05 19.96
C LEU A 251 -56.88 -44.75 19.46
N LEU A 252 -57.02 -43.96 18.40
CA LEU A 252 -58.31 -43.65 17.79
C LEU A 252 -58.97 -44.91 17.21
N GLU A 253 -58.20 -45.78 16.53
CA GLU A 253 -58.68 -47.09 16.09
C GLU A 253 -59.04 -48.02 17.25
N ALA A 254 -58.23 -48.05 18.31
CA ALA A 254 -58.54 -48.86 19.49
C ALA A 254 -59.82 -48.38 20.17
N THR A 255 -60.03 -47.06 20.22
CA THR A 255 -61.24 -46.44 20.77
C THR A 255 -62.46 -46.74 19.91
N SER A 256 -62.35 -46.66 18.57
CA SER A 256 -63.46 -47.00 17.68
C SER A 256 -63.83 -48.48 17.75
N ARG A 257 -62.84 -49.38 17.84
CA ARG A 257 -63.06 -50.82 18.08
C ARG A 257 -63.73 -51.08 19.44
N ALA A 258 -63.31 -50.38 20.49
CA ALA A 258 -63.93 -50.48 21.81
C ALA A 258 -65.37 -49.94 21.82
N GLN A 259 -65.65 -48.86 21.09
CA GLN A 259 -67.02 -48.35 20.91
C GLN A 259 -67.90 -49.34 20.15
N ALA A 260 -67.42 -49.90 19.03
CA ALA A 260 -68.15 -50.93 18.28
C ALA A 260 -68.44 -52.18 19.12
N SER A 261 -67.44 -52.66 19.89
CA SER A 261 -67.63 -53.78 20.83
C SER A 261 -68.62 -53.43 21.95
N SER A 262 -68.60 -52.21 22.47
CA SER A 262 -69.59 -51.75 23.47
C SER A 262 -71.00 -51.68 22.89
N GLU A 263 -71.15 -51.30 21.61
CA GLU A 263 -72.44 -51.31 20.91
C GLU A 263 -72.93 -52.73 20.66
N GLU A 264 -72.04 -53.64 20.27
CA GLU A 264 -72.33 -55.07 20.14
C GLU A 264 -72.78 -55.67 21.48
N HIS A 265 -72.09 -55.37 22.58
CA HIS A 265 -72.52 -55.78 23.92
C HIS A 265 -73.87 -55.18 24.33
N ARG A 266 -74.19 -53.94 23.91
CA ARG A 266 -75.53 -53.37 24.13
C ARG A 266 -76.60 -54.07 23.29
N ALA A 267 -76.32 -54.39 22.04
CA ALA A 267 -77.23 -55.14 21.17
C ALA A 267 -77.49 -56.55 21.72
N LEU A 268 -76.44 -57.24 22.16
CA LEU A 268 -76.53 -58.56 22.76
C LEU A 268 -77.25 -58.53 24.11
N ALA A 269 -77.06 -57.48 24.91
CA ALA A 269 -77.82 -57.28 26.15
C ALA A 269 -79.31 -57.00 25.87
N ALA A 270 -79.63 -56.27 24.79
CA ALA A 270 -81.01 -56.06 24.35
C ALA A 270 -81.65 -57.37 23.86
N GLU A 271 -80.92 -58.18 23.09
CA GLU A 271 -81.36 -59.51 22.64
C GLU A 271 -81.58 -60.47 23.81
N HIS A 272 -80.66 -60.51 24.78
CA HIS A 272 -80.84 -61.27 26.01
C HIS A 272 -82.04 -60.77 26.83
N SER A 273 -82.26 -59.45 26.91
CA SER A 273 -83.43 -58.89 27.58
C SER A 273 -84.73 -59.33 26.89
N GLU A 274 -84.77 -59.31 25.56
CA GLU A 274 -85.91 -59.79 24.78
C GLU A 274 -86.13 -61.30 24.94
N ALA A 275 -85.06 -62.09 24.97
CA ALA A 275 -85.11 -63.52 25.23
C ALA A 275 -85.63 -63.83 26.65
N ILE A 276 -85.23 -63.04 27.66
CA ILE A 276 -85.77 -63.13 29.02
C ILE A 276 -87.25 -62.79 29.04
N VAL A 277 -87.70 -61.75 28.31
CA VAL A 277 -89.12 -61.42 28.19
C VAL A 277 -89.91 -62.55 27.52
N ARG A 278 -89.40 -63.11 26.41
CA ARG A 278 -90.02 -64.27 25.74
C ARG A 278 -90.04 -65.52 26.62
N ALA A 279 -89.00 -65.75 27.41
CA ALA A 279 -88.94 -66.85 28.37
C ALA A 279 -89.95 -66.64 29.51
N ALA A 280 -90.03 -65.44 30.06
CA ALA A 280 -91.02 -65.08 31.07
C ALA A 280 -92.46 -65.21 30.54
N GLU A 281 -92.69 -64.88 29.28
CA GLU A 281 -93.98 -65.04 28.60
C GLU A 281 -94.32 -66.52 28.34
N SER A 282 -93.31 -67.34 28.01
CA SER A 282 -93.46 -68.80 27.89
C SER A 282 -93.77 -69.45 29.23
N VAL A 283 -93.14 -68.99 30.33
CA VAL A 283 -93.47 -69.41 31.70
C VAL A 283 -94.90 -68.98 32.06
N ARG A 284 -95.33 -67.76 31.69
CA ARG A 284 -96.73 -67.32 31.86
C ARG A 284 -97.72 -68.20 31.12
N LYS A 285 -97.41 -68.63 29.89
CA LYS A 285 -98.23 -69.55 29.10
C LYS A 285 -98.29 -70.95 29.73
N LEU A 286 -97.19 -71.43 30.31
CA LEU A 286 -97.16 -72.68 31.08
C LEU A 286 -98.02 -72.60 32.35
N ILE A 287 -97.96 -71.49 33.09
CA ILE A 287 -98.83 -71.26 34.26
C ILE A 287 -100.31 -71.17 33.85
N ALA A 288 -100.62 -70.54 32.72
CA ALA A 288 -101.98 -70.52 32.17
C ALA A 288 -102.46 -71.93 31.76
N PHE A 289 -101.56 -72.76 31.21
CA PHE A 289 -101.83 -74.16 30.86
C PHE A 289 -102.02 -75.06 32.08
N GLU A 290 -101.31 -74.82 33.19
CA GLU A 290 -101.58 -75.47 34.48
C GLU A 290 -102.95 -75.05 35.07
N GLY A 291 -103.37 -73.80 34.88
CA GLY A 291 -104.71 -73.32 35.25
C GLY A 291 -105.84 -73.97 34.44
N GLU A 292 -105.58 -74.29 33.17
CA GLU A 292 -106.54 -74.92 32.25
C GLU A 292 -106.61 -76.45 32.43
N THR A 293 -105.50 -77.09 32.82
CA THR A 293 -105.47 -78.52 33.15
C THR A 293 -106.05 -78.83 34.54
N THR A 294 -105.93 -77.91 35.51
CA THR A 294 -106.61 -78.05 36.82
C THR A 294 -108.13 -77.89 36.71
N THR A 295 -108.62 -77.01 35.83
CA THR A 295 -110.07 -76.88 35.54
C THR A 295 -110.61 -78.07 34.73
N GLN A 296 -109.82 -78.68 33.84
CA GLN A 296 -110.20 -79.94 33.18
C GLN A 296 -110.19 -81.15 34.14
N LEU A 297 -109.29 -81.17 35.13
CA LEU A 297 -109.27 -82.21 36.17
C LEU A 297 -110.47 -82.10 37.12
N GLU A 298 -110.86 -80.89 37.54
CA GLU A 298 -112.08 -80.66 38.33
C GLU A 298 -113.36 -81.00 37.55
N PHE A 299 -113.39 -80.76 36.23
CA PHE A 299 -114.51 -81.15 35.37
C PHE A 299 -114.65 -82.68 35.25
N LEU A 300 -113.53 -83.41 35.13
CA LEU A 300 -113.54 -84.88 35.11
C LEU A 300 -113.88 -85.49 36.49
N LEU A 301 -113.46 -84.86 37.60
CA LEU A 301 -113.80 -85.30 38.96
C LEU A 301 -115.30 -85.06 39.29
N LYS A 302 -115.92 -84.04 38.69
CA LYS A 302 -117.36 -83.76 38.78
C LYS A 302 -118.19 -84.66 37.85
N SER A 303 -117.63 -85.07 36.72
CA SER A 303 -118.21 -86.07 35.80
C SER A 303 -118.17 -87.50 36.35
N TYR A 304 -117.20 -87.84 37.22
CA TYR A 304 -117.08 -89.18 37.81
C TYR A 304 -118.03 -89.40 39.00
N ARG A 305 -118.34 -88.35 39.78
CA ARG A 305 -119.38 -88.38 40.84
C ARG A 305 -120.83 -88.45 40.34
N GLY A 306 -121.07 -88.14 39.07
CA GLY A 306 -122.39 -88.27 38.43
C GLY A 306 -122.71 -89.67 37.94
N VAL A 307 -121.69 -90.52 37.71
CA VAL A 307 -121.87 -91.91 37.23
C VAL A 307 -122.00 -92.90 38.40
N GLU A 308 -121.50 -92.53 39.59
CA GLU A 308 -121.60 -93.34 40.82
C GLU A 308 -123.02 -93.40 41.41
N HIS A 309 -123.95 -92.54 40.93
CA HIS A 309 -125.33 -92.47 41.43
C HIS A 309 -126.36 -93.27 40.60
N ASP A 310 -125.98 -93.80 39.43
CA ASP A 310 -126.85 -94.57 38.52
C ASP A 310 -126.42 -96.05 38.32
N VAL A 311 -125.29 -96.46 38.92
CA VAL A 311 -124.75 -97.84 38.85
C VAL A 311 -125.48 -98.86 39.77
N PRO A 312 -126.08 -98.50 40.92
CA PRO A 312 -126.90 -99.46 41.69
C PRO A 312 -128.24 -99.81 41.02
N THR A 313 -128.74 -98.94 40.13
CA THR A 313 -130.06 -99.05 39.50
C THR A 313 -130.01 -99.80 38.15
N LEU A 314 -128.87 -99.76 37.44
CA LEU A 314 -128.62 -100.60 36.26
C LEU A 314 -128.14 -102.03 36.62
N ALA A 315 -127.45 -102.20 37.75
CA ALA A 315 -127.05 -103.53 38.24
C ALA A 315 -128.24 -104.37 38.75
N ALA A 316 -129.33 -103.73 39.23
CA ALA A 316 -130.57 -104.40 39.63
C ALA A 316 -131.48 -104.80 38.45
N GLN A 317 -131.35 -104.15 37.28
CA GLN A 317 -132.08 -104.52 36.05
C GLN A 317 -131.35 -105.57 35.19
N MET A 318 -130.01 -105.62 35.21
CA MET A 318 -129.26 -106.66 34.50
C MET A 318 -129.30 -108.03 35.21
N VAL A 319 -129.46 -108.11 36.52
CA VAL A 319 -129.67 -109.40 37.22
C VAL A 319 -131.08 -109.99 36.94
N LYS A 320 -132.06 -109.15 36.57
CA LYS A 320 -133.43 -109.59 36.22
C LYS A 320 -133.58 -110.01 34.75
N MET A 321 -132.76 -109.50 33.82
CA MET A 321 -132.74 -109.95 32.41
C MET A 321 -131.81 -111.14 32.15
N THR A 322 -130.75 -111.31 32.94
CA THR A 322 -129.81 -112.44 32.77
C THR A 322 -130.35 -113.76 33.37
N ALA A 323 -131.36 -113.71 34.24
CA ALA A 323 -132.14 -114.87 34.69
C ALA A 323 -133.35 -115.21 33.79
N SER A 324 -133.76 -114.29 32.89
CA SER A 324 -134.87 -114.48 31.93
C SER A 324 -134.40 -115.07 30.59
N GLN A 325 -133.15 -114.82 30.17
CA GLN A 325 -132.62 -115.34 28.90
C GLN A 325 -131.84 -116.66 28.97
N ALA A 326 -131.57 -117.18 30.18
CA ALA A 326 -131.07 -118.55 30.38
C ALA A 326 -132.21 -119.60 30.42
N ASN A 327 -133.47 -119.16 30.58
CA ASN A 327 -134.66 -120.01 30.61
C ASN A 327 -135.36 -120.14 29.24
N GLU A 328 -135.22 -119.16 28.34
CA GLU A 328 -135.76 -119.23 26.97
C GLU A 328 -134.88 -120.02 25.99
N LYS A 329 -133.54 -120.04 26.18
CA LYS A 329 -132.62 -120.85 25.36
C LYS A 329 -132.74 -122.36 25.63
N SER A 330 -133.24 -122.78 26.80
CA SER A 330 -133.45 -124.20 27.14
C SER A 330 -134.83 -124.74 26.74
N GLN A 331 -135.81 -123.87 26.46
CA GLN A 331 -137.12 -124.26 25.91
C GLN A 331 -137.14 -124.29 24.37
N LEU A 332 -136.42 -123.40 23.68
CA LEU A 332 -136.29 -123.40 22.22
C LEU A 332 -135.49 -124.61 21.68
N LEU A 333 -134.47 -125.07 22.43
CA LEU A 333 -133.70 -126.27 22.09
C LEU A 333 -134.47 -127.59 22.33
N ARG A 334 -135.51 -127.60 23.18
CA ARG A 334 -136.38 -128.77 23.40
C ARG A 334 -137.55 -128.83 22.41
N ALA A 335 -138.09 -127.69 21.97
CA ALA A 335 -139.17 -127.62 20.97
C ALA A 335 -138.69 -127.96 19.55
N ILE A 336 -137.44 -127.63 19.19
CA ILE A 336 -136.90 -127.94 17.87
C ILE A 336 -136.48 -129.42 17.76
N TRP A 337 -135.95 -130.02 18.83
CA TRP A 337 -135.72 -131.47 18.89
C TRP A 337 -137.04 -132.29 18.81
N ALA A 338 -138.15 -131.73 19.32
CA ALA A 338 -139.48 -132.33 19.16
C ALA A 338 -140.04 -132.20 17.73
N LEU A 339 -139.80 -131.08 17.03
CA LEU A 339 -140.20 -130.89 15.63
C LEU A 339 -139.33 -131.70 14.65
N GLY A 340 -138.04 -131.89 14.94
CA GLY A 340 -137.15 -132.76 14.17
C GLY A 340 -137.52 -134.25 14.24
N ALA A 341 -138.02 -134.72 15.39
CA ALA A 341 -138.49 -136.10 15.57
C ALA A 341 -139.84 -136.37 14.86
N ILE A 342 -140.73 -135.38 14.79
CA ILE A 342 -142.03 -135.49 14.11
C ILE A 342 -141.87 -135.49 12.59
N VAL A 343 -140.97 -134.67 12.04
CA VAL A 343 -140.68 -134.67 10.59
C VAL A 343 -139.94 -135.94 10.16
N ALA A 344 -139.04 -136.49 10.99
CA ALA A 344 -138.40 -137.78 10.71
C ALA A 344 -139.38 -138.97 10.76
N ALA A 345 -140.36 -138.96 11.69
CA ALA A 345 -141.40 -139.98 11.76
C ALA A 345 -142.41 -139.89 10.59
N LEU A 346 -142.77 -138.69 10.13
CA LEU A 346 -143.62 -138.49 8.94
C LEU A 346 -142.90 -138.90 7.65
N THR A 347 -141.58 -138.68 7.56
CA THR A 347 -140.78 -139.11 6.41
C THR A 347 -140.60 -140.63 6.37
N ALA A 348 -140.48 -141.29 7.54
CA ALA A 348 -140.51 -142.74 7.65
C ALA A 348 -141.90 -143.34 7.36
N PHE A 349 -142.99 -142.69 7.79
CA PHE A 349 -144.36 -143.15 7.53
C PHE A 349 -144.75 -143.00 6.06
N CYS A 350 -144.33 -141.94 5.38
CA CYS A 350 -144.49 -141.79 3.93
C CYS A 350 -143.62 -142.79 3.15
N SER A 351 -142.45 -143.17 3.66
CA SER A 351 -141.59 -144.19 3.04
C SER A 351 -142.12 -145.61 3.25
N VAL A 352 -142.82 -145.88 4.36
CA VAL A 352 -143.52 -147.16 4.60
C VAL A 352 -144.83 -147.25 3.83
N LEU A 353 -145.52 -146.13 3.58
CA LEU A 353 -146.65 -146.09 2.63
C LEU A 353 -146.18 -146.28 1.18
N ALA A 354 -144.99 -145.79 0.82
CA ALA A 354 -144.33 -146.12 -0.44
C ALA A 354 -143.92 -147.61 -0.54
N LEU A 355 -143.86 -148.34 0.57
CA LEU A 355 -143.59 -149.80 0.58
C LEU A 355 -144.85 -150.68 0.68
N LYS A 356 -146.06 -150.12 0.87
CA LYS A 356 -147.30 -150.92 1.07
C LYS A 356 -148.30 -150.88 -0.09
N THR A 357 -148.14 -149.99 -1.07
CA THR A 357 -148.94 -150.00 -2.31
C THR A 357 -148.24 -150.68 -3.50
N TRP A 358 -147.17 -151.41 -3.21
CA TRP A 358 -146.77 -152.59 -3.97
C TRP A 358 -147.13 -153.82 -3.12
N GLN A 359 -148.40 -154.22 -3.14
CA GLN A 359 -148.91 -155.59 -2.99
C GLN A 359 -150.40 -155.57 -2.64
N ILE A 360 -151.25 -155.48 -3.67
CA ILE A 360 -152.44 -156.30 -3.92
C ILE A 360 -152.85 -155.97 -5.36
N LEU A 361 -152.78 -157.02 -6.20
CA LEU A 361 -153.37 -157.24 -7.53
C LEU A 361 -153.24 -156.15 -8.61
#